data_AF-A0A932YLV8-F1
#
_entry.id   AF-A0A932YLV8-F1
#
_cell.length_a   1.000
_cell.length_b   1.000
_cell.length_c   1.000
_cell.angle_alpha   90.00
_cell.angle_beta   90.00
_cell.angle_gamma   90.00
#
_symmetry.space_group_name_H-M   'P 1'
#
loop_
_entity.id
_entity.type
_entity.pdbx_description
1 polymer ?
#
loop_
_entity_poly.entity_id
_entity_poly.type
_entity_poly.pdbx_seq_one_letter_code
_entity_poly.pdbx_strand_id
1 'polypeptide(L)'
;MLNLNWVDYLILAILLFYSYEGYSSGFIGAVLDLANFIISFLVGLRAYGFFAGILATQLSIPKGFADAIGFFAITFIAEIILGILIKTFFTFELRIFKRLNNILGIVPGILSGLIIITFILVIAISLPVSKPIKSSISSSRLGGILLANTQGLEKNLKKVFGGAITETINFLTVEPKSSEIVSLNFKTSNFSLDPTAEQYMFE
;
A
#
# COMPACT_ATOMS: atom_id res chain seq x y z
N MET A 1 9.36 26.93 11.40
CA MET A 1 8.29 26.16 12.06
C MET A 1 8.07 24.89 11.27
N LEU A 2 7.99 23.72 11.91
CA LEU A 2 7.74 22.45 11.22
C LEU A 2 6.32 22.49 10.62
N ASN A 3 6.19 22.63 9.30
CA ASN A 3 4.88 22.62 8.64
C ASN A 3 4.41 21.17 8.47
N LEU A 4 3.97 20.56 9.58
CA LEU A 4 3.44 19.20 9.60
C LEU A 4 2.00 19.21 9.08
N ASN A 5 1.67 18.24 8.22
CA ASN A 5 0.32 18.06 7.73
C ASN A 5 -0.35 16.83 8.38
N TRP A 6 -1.60 16.56 8.03
CA TRP A 6 -2.38 15.44 8.58
C TRP A 6 -1.72 14.05 8.36
N VAL A 7 -0.93 13.89 7.30
CA VAL A 7 -0.19 12.65 7.01
C VAL A 7 0.93 12.46 8.03
N ASP A 8 1.64 13.52 8.40
CA ASP A 8 2.69 13.44 9.42
C ASP A 8 2.12 13.01 10.78
N TYR A 9 0.94 13.52 11.16
CA TYR A 9 0.27 13.11 12.40
C TYR A 9 -0.16 11.64 12.37
N LEU A 10 -0.63 11.15 11.22
CA LEU A 10 -0.97 9.75 11.03
C LEU A 10 0.27 8.85 11.13
N ILE A 11 1.38 9.25 10.51
CA ILE A 11 2.68 8.55 10.60
C ILE A 11 3.11 8.47 12.07
N LEU A 12 3.08 9.59 12.80
CA LEU A 12 3.45 9.64 14.22
C LEU A 12 2.54 8.75 15.08
N ALA A 13 1.23 8.74 14.83
CA ALA A 13 0.30 7.89 15.57
C ALA A 13 0.61 6.39 15.38
N ILE A 14 0.90 5.97 14.15
CA ILE A 14 1.28 4.58 13.86
C ILE A 14 2.63 4.24 14.50
N LEU A 15 3.62 5.13 14.40
CA LEU A 15 4.92 4.91 15.05
C LEU A 15 4.81 4.79 16.57
N LEU A 16 3.96 5.60 17.21
CA LEU A 16 3.71 5.50 18.65
C LEU A 16 3.06 4.17 19.02
N PHE A 17 2.07 3.73 18.24
CA PHE A 17 1.42 2.43 18.45
C PHE A 17 2.43 1.28 18.37
N TYR A 18 3.23 1.21 17.31
CA TYR A 18 4.25 0.17 17.14
C TYR A 18 5.41 0.28 18.13
N SER A 19 5.74 1.49 18.58
CA SER A 19 6.72 1.68 19.66
C SER A 19 6.22 1.10 20.97
N TYR A 20 4.94 1.30 21.29
CA TYR A 20 4.30 0.74 22.48
C TYR A 20 4.17 -0.78 22.42
N GLU A 21 3.81 -1.32 21.25
CA GLU A 21 3.78 -2.76 21.00
C GLU A 21 5.17 -3.38 21.20
N GLY A 22 6.21 -2.80 20.59
CA GLY A 22 7.59 -3.25 20.76
C GLY A 22 8.08 -3.16 22.21
N TYR A 23 7.70 -2.11 22.93
CA TYR A 23 7.98 -1.99 24.36
C TYR A 23 7.31 -3.10 25.19
N SER A 24 6.08 -3.47 24.83
CA SER A 24 5.29 -4.48 25.55
C SER A 24 5.79 -5.89 25.28
N SER A 25 6.18 -6.18 24.03
CA SER A 25 6.73 -7.48 23.61
C SER A 25 8.18 -7.71 24.06
N GLY A 26 8.91 -6.64 24.38
CA GLY A 26 10.33 -6.70 24.71
C GLY A 26 11.21 -6.92 23.47
N PHE A 27 12.54 -6.84 23.63
CA PHE A 27 13.47 -6.84 22.49
C PHE A 27 13.39 -8.11 21.62
N ILE A 28 13.52 -9.29 22.22
CA ILE A 28 13.48 -10.56 21.47
C ILE A 28 12.12 -10.77 20.84
N GLY A 29 11.04 -10.52 21.58
CA GLY A 29 9.67 -10.66 21.06
C GLY A 29 9.45 -9.74 19.86
N ALA A 30 9.82 -8.47 19.98
CA ALA A 30 9.67 -7.50 18.90
C ALA A 30 10.57 -7.78 17.69
N VAL A 31 11.78 -8.33 17.87
CA VAL A 31 12.63 -8.77 16.74
C VAL A 31 12.01 -9.98 16.04
N LEU A 32 11.48 -10.94 16.79
CA LEU A 32 10.82 -12.12 16.23
C LEU A 32 9.54 -11.74 15.47
N ASP A 33 8.73 -10.83 16.01
CA ASP A 33 7.55 -10.30 15.31
C ASP A 33 7.95 -9.54 14.04
N LEU A 34 8.98 -8.70 14.09
CA LEU A 34 9.50 -8.02 12.89
C LEU A 34 9.97 -9.03 11.82
N ALA A 35 10.68 -10.08 12.24
CA ALA A 35 11.14 -11.13 11.34
C ALA A 35 9.96 -11.92 10.76
N ASN A 36 8.97 -12.27 11.58
CA ASN A 36 7.71 -12.91 11.18
C ASN A 36 7.06 -12.10 10.06
N PHE A 37 6.79 -10.83 10.34
CA PHE A 37 6.15 -9.90 9.43
C PHE A 37 6.91 -9.78 8.09
N ILE A 38 8.23 -9.57 8.13
CA ILE A 38 9.04 -9.45 6.91
C ILE A 38 8.99 -10.75 6.08
N ILE A 39 9.13 -11.91 6.73
CA ILE A 39 9.13 -13.19 6.02
C ILE A 39 7.76 -13.45 5.41
N SER A 40 6.67 -13.25 6.15
CA SER A 40 5.29 -13.39 5.66
C SER A 40 5.00 -12.46 4.48
N PHE A 41 5.49 -11.22 4.55
CA PHE A 41 5.37 -10.25 3.48
C PHE A 41 6.09 -10.71 2.21
N LEU A 42 7.33 -11.20 2.34
CA LEU A 42 8.11 -11.74 1.23
C LEU A 42 7.51 -13.01 0.64
N VAL A 43 6.94 -13.88 1.48
CA VAL A 43 6.19 -15.07 1.03
C VAL A 43 4.96 -14.64 0.22
N GLY A 44 4.21 -13.66 0.71
CA GLY A 44 3.11 -13.04 -0.04
C GLY A 44 3.53 -12.55 -1.42
N LEU A 45 4.60 -11.75 -1.50
CA LEU A 45 5.12 -11.23 -2.78
C LEU A 45 5.54 -12.32 -3.78
N ARG A 46 5.91 -13.52 -3.31
CA ARG A 46 6.34 -14.62 -4.18
C ARG A 46 5.20 -15.57 -4.55
N ALA A 47 4.29 -15.84 -3.60
CA ALA A 47 3.28 -16.88 -3.73
C ALA A 47 1.86 -16.37 -3.97
N TYR A 48 1.62 -15.05 -4.02
CA TYR A 48 0.29 -14.48 -4.30
C TYR A 48 -0.35 -15.04 -5.57
N GLY A 49 0.45 -15.29 -6.61
CA GLY A 49 -0.03 -15.76 -7.91
C GLY A 49 -0.74 -17.12 -7.86
N PHE A 50 -0.36 -17.98 -6.91
CA PHE A 50 -1.01 -19.28 -6.71
C PHE A 50 -2.47 -19.11 -6.28
N PHE A 51 -2.70 -18.30 -5.24
CA PHE A 51 -4.04 -18.05 -4.72
C PHE A 51 -4.87 -17.21 -5.69
N ALA A 52 -4.23 -16.22 -6.34
CA ALA A 52 -4.88 -15.39 -7.35
C ALA A 52 -5.40 -16.20 -8.54
N GLY A 53 -4.69 -17.27 -8.95
CA GLY A 53 -5.15 -18.18 -10.00
C GLY A 53 -6.45 -18.91 -9.64
N ILE A 54 -6.58 -19.34 -8.38
CA ILE A 54 -7.80 -19.98 -7.87
C ILE A 54 -8.95 -18.96 -7.81
N LEU A 55 -8.69 -17.75 -7.30
CA LEU A 55 -9.69 -16.67 -7.24
C LEU A 55 -10.21 -16.29 -8.63
N ALA A 56 -9.31 -16.14 -9.61
CA ALA A 56 -9.68 -15.76 -10.96
C ALA A 56 -10.47 -16.87 -11.69
N THR A 57 -10.14 -18.14 -11.47
CA THR A 57 -10.79 -19.27 -12.18
C THR A 57 -12.10 -19.71 -11.52
N GLN A 58 -12.14 -19.79 -10.19
CA GLN A 58 -13.30 -20.33 -9.48
C GLN A 58 -14.36 -19.28 -9.15
N LEU A 59 -13.94 -18.04 -8.91
CA LEU A 59 -14.83 -16.95 -8.51
C LEU A 59 -14.99 -15.90 -9.61
N SER A 60 -14.37 -16.09 -10.78
CA SER A 60 -14.40 -15.15 -11.91
C SER A 60 -14.03 -13.71 -11.53
N ILE A 61 -13.17 -13.56 -10.52
CA ILE A 61 -12.71 -12.25 -10.05
C ILE A 61 -11.72 -11.69 -11.09
N PRO A 62 -11.84 -10.40 -11.46
CA PRO A 62 -10.87 -9.75 -12.33
C PRO A 62 -9.43 -9.95 -11.83
N LYS A 63 -8.50 -10.17 -12.75
CA LYS A 63 -7.16 -10.65 -12.44
C LYS A 63 -6.41 -9.72 -11.48
N GLY A 64 -6.57 -8.42 -11.64
CA GLY A 64 -5.97 -7.42 -10.77
C GLY A 64 -6.45 -7.53 -9.32
N PHE A 65 -7.76 -7.59 -9.10
CA PHE A 65 -8.34 -7.83 -7.77
C PHE A 65 -7.93 -9.19 -7.21
N ALA A 66 -7.90 -10.23 -8.04
CA ALA A 66 -7.47 -11.56 -7.62
C ALA A 66 -6.00 -11.58 -7.13
N ASP A 67 -5.10 -10.84 -7.79
CA ASP A 67 -3.70 -10.71 -7.38
C ASP A 67 -3.56 -9.98 -6.03
N ALA A 68 -4.28 -8.87 -5.85
CA ALA A 68 -4.29 -8.12 -4.59
C ALA A 68 -4.84 -8.96 -3.42
N ILE A 69 -5.97 -9.64 -3.62
CA ILE A 69 -6.57 -10.52 -2.61
C ILE A 69 -5.64 -11.71 -2.32
N GLY A 70 -5.06 -12.30 -3.36
CA GLY A 70 -4.12 -13.42 -3.23
C GLY A 70 -2.89 -13.05 -2.41
N PHE A 71 -2.36 -11.83 -2.57
CA PHE A 71 -1.26 -11.32 -1.77
C PHE A 71 -1.64 -11.25 -0.29
N PHE A 72 -2.75 -10.58 0.04
CA PHE A 72 -3.19 -10.46 1.44
C PHE A 72 -3.49 -11.82 2.07
N ALA A 73 -4.15 -12.71 1.34
CA ALA A 73 -4.46 -14.06 1.81
C ALA A 73 -3.20 -14.86 2.15
N ILE A 74 -2.22 -14.89 1.23
CA ILE A 74 -0.97 -15.64 1.45
C ILE A 74 -0.12 -15.00 2.55
N THR A 75 0.02 -13.67 2.57
CA THR A 75 0.75 -12.98 3.64
C THR A 75 0.12 -13.27 5.00
N PHE A 76 -1.21 -13.22 5.10
CA PHE A 76 -1.91 -13.46 6.36
C PHE A 76 -1.80 -14.92 6.83
N ILE A 77 -1.93 -15.88 5.89
CA ILE A 77 -1.73 -17.30 6.19
C ILE A 77 -0.29 -17.56 6.65
N ALA A 78 0.69 -16.98 5.95
CA ALA A 78 2.10 -17.09 6.33
C ALA A 78 2.35 -16.49 7.72
N GLU A 79 1.77 -15.32 8.01
CA GLU A 79 1.88 -14.63 9.30
C GLU A 79 1.38 -15.48 10.46
N ILE A 80 0.22 -16.12 10.28
CA ILE A 80 -0.35 -17.02 11.28
C ILE A 80 0.53 -18.25 11.47
N ILE A 81 0.92 -18.91 10.37
CA ILE A 81 1.70 -20.15 10.45
C ILE A 81 3.05 -19.88 11.11
N LEU A 82 3.79 -18.89 10.62
CA LEU A 82 5.10 -18.53 11.14
C LEU A 82 5.00 -18.01 12.58
N GLY A 83 3.97 -17.22 12.92
CA GLY A 83 3.75 -16.74 14.27
C GLY A 83 3.48 -17.89 15.27
N ILE A 84 2.69 -18.89 14.87
CA ILE A 84 2.47 -20.10 15.68
C ILE A 84 3.78 -20.88 15.84
N LEU A 85 4.55 -21.06 14.77
CA LEU A 85 5.84 -21.75 14.82
C LEU A 85 6.80 -21.03 15.76
N ILE A 86 6.96 -19.72 15.62
CA ILE A 86 7.83 -18.90 16.48
C ILE A 86 7.42 -19.06 17.94
N LYS A 87 6.13 -18.92 18.27
CA LYS A 87 5.65 -19.06 19.65
C LYS A 87 5.82 -20.47 20.22
N THR A 88 5.74 -21.50 19.37
CA THR A 88 5.88 -22.90 19.79
C THR A 88 7.35 -23.25 20.04
N PHE A 89 8.27 -22.78 19.20
CA PHE A 89 9.69 -23.15 19.26
C PHE A 89 10.56 -22.17 20.05
N PHE A 90 10.14 -20.90 20.18
CA PHE A 90 10.93 -19.83 20.81
C PHE A 90 10.18 -19.24 22.01
N THR A 91 10.22 -19.93 23.15
CA THR A 91 9.84 -19.38 24.46
C THR A 91 11.09 -18.88 25.19
N PHE A 92 11.71 -17.82 24.66
CA PHE A 92 12.87 -17.20 25.31
C PHE A 92 12.45 -16.07 26.24
N GLU A 93 12.32 -16.38 27.54
CA GLU A 93 12.29 -15.33 28.58
C GLU A 93 13.72 -14.90 28.92
N LEU A 94 14.22 -13.87 28.24
CA LEU A 94 15.41 -13.19 28.72
C LEU A 94 15.05 -12.40 29.99
N ARG A 95 15.40 -12.94 31.15
CA ARG A 95 15.38 -12.25 32.46
C ARG A 95 16.46 -11.17 32.60
N ILE A 96 16.97 -10.62 31.49
CA ILE A 96 17.80 -9.42 31.52
C ILE A 96 16.89 -8.27 32.00
N PHE A 97 17.41 -7.36 32.84
CA PHE A 97 16.68 -6.22 33.44
C PHE A 97 15.43 -5.85 32.66
N LYS A 98 14.25 -6.24 33.17
CA LYS A 98 12.96 -6.17 32.46
C LYS A 98 12.70 -4.82 31.79
N ARG A 99 13.15 -3.72 32.42
CA ARG A 99 13.07 -2.36 31.86
C ARG A 99 13.95 -2.17 30.62
N LEU A 100 15.20 -2.63 30.64
CA LEU A 100 16.11 -2.51 29.51
C LEU A 100 15.64 -3.36 28.32
N ASN A 101 15.16 -4.59 28.57
CA ASN A 101 14.58 -5.43 27.51
C ASN A 101 13.39 -4.75 26.82
N ASN A 102 12.50 -4.12 27.60
CA ASN A 102 11.35 -3.42 27.04
C ASN A 102 11.74 -2.17 26.28
N ILE A 103 12.67 -1.36 26.81
CA ILE A 103 13.16 -0.16 26.10
C ILE A 103 13.83 -0.55 24.78
N LEU A 104 14.63 -1.62 24.76
CA LEU A 104 15.26 -2.09 23.53
C LEU A 104 14.25 -2.61 22.51
N GLY A 105 13.10 -3.15 22.94
CA GLY A 105 12.00 -3.56 22.06
C GLY A 105 11.33 -2.43 21.28
N ILE A 106 11.50 -1.17 21.72
CA ILE A 106 11.02 -0.01 20.96
C ILE A 106 11.69 0.07 19.58
N VAL A 107 12.97 -0.28 19.47
CA VAL A 107 13.73 -0.17 18.21
C VAL A 107 13.16 -1.07 17.10
N PRO A 108 13.03 -2.40 17.28
CA PRO A 108 12.37 -3.25 16.29
C PRO A 108 10.89 -2.89 16.10
N GLY A 109 10.18 -2.43 17.14
CA GLY A 109 8.81 -1.92 17.00
C GLY A 109 8.71 -0.75 16.03
N ILE A 110 9.55 0.27 16.19
CA ILE A 110 9.63 1.41 15.27
C ILE A 110 9.93 0.94 13.85
N LEU A 111 10.84 -0.01 13.66
CA LEU A 111 11.16 -0.56 12.34
C LEU A 111 9.92 -1.24 11.70
N SER A 112 9.18 -2.05 12.44
CA SER A 112 7.91 -2.64 11.98
C SER A 112 6.93 -1.56 11.54
N GLY A 113 6.76 -0.52 12.38
CA GLY A 113 5.90 0.62 12.08
C GLY A 113 6.32 1.37 10.81
N LEU A 114 7.62 1.61 10.63
CA LEU A 114 8.15 2.26 9.42
C LEU A 114 7.86 1.45 8.16
N ILE A 115 8.01 0.12 8.20
CA ILE A 115 7.71 -0.73 7.03
C ILE A 115 6.22 -0.67 6.70
N ILE A 116 5.35 -0.74 7.71
CA ILE A 116 3.89 -0.71 7.50
C ILE A 116 3.43 0.65 6.98
N ILE A 117 3.89 1.75 7.57
CA ILE A 117 3.61 3.10 7.11
C ILE A 117 4.05 3.26 5.65
N THR A 118 5.27 2.83 5.35
CA THR A 118 5.82 2.88 4.00
C THR A 118 4.94 2.11 3.02
N PHE A 119 4.56 0.89 3.35
CA PHE A 119 3.67 0.08 2.52
C PHE A 119 2.32 0.77 2.28
N ILE A 120 1.71 1.32 3.33
CA ILE A 120 0.43 2.06 3.23
C ILE A 120 0.58 3.29 2.32
N LEU A 121 1.65 4.07 2.48
CA LEU A 121 1.88 5.27 1.67
C LEU A 121 2.09 4.93 0.19
N VAL A 122 2.86 3.88 -0.11
CA VAL A 122 3.07 3.44 -1.49
C VAL A 122 1.75 2.97 -2.12
N ILE A 123 0.94 2.20 -1.39
CA ILE A 123 -0.40 1.82 -1.87
C ILE A 123 -1.28 3.05 -2.07
N ALA A 124 -1.32 3.96 -1.12
CA ALA A 124 -2.15 5.17 -1.19
C ALA A 124 -1.83 6.02 -2.42
N ILE A 125 -0.55 6.16 -2.79
CA ILE A 125 -0.13 6.90 -4.00
C ILE A 125 -0.41 6.11 -5.27
N SER A 126 -0.25 4.78 -5.22
CA SER A 126 -0.50 3.89 -6.36
C SER A 126 -1.98 3.87 -6.74
N LEU A 127 -2.88 4.00 -5.75
CA LEU A 127 -4.31 4.13 -5.99
C LEU A 127 -4.64 5.47 -6.67
N PRO A 128 -5.75 5.53 -7.44
CA PRO A 128 -6.26 6.76 -8.05
C PRO A 128 -6.93 7.66 -7.00
N VAL A 129 -6.19 8.05 -5.95
CA VAL A 129 -6.68 8.96 -4.90
C VAL A 129 -6.71 10.40 -5.38
N SER A 130 -7.51 11.24 -4.72
CA SER A 130 -7.71 12.64 -5.09
C SER A 130 -6.41 13.47 -5.02
N LYS A 131 -6.31 14.51 -5.86
CA LYS A 131 -5.13 15.41 -5.92
C LYS A 131 -4.72 15.97 -4.54
N PRO A 132 -5.64 16.39 -3.65
CA PRO A 132 -5.28 16.87 -2.31
C PRO A 132 -4.57 15.81 -1.45
N ILE A 133 -4.96 14.54 -1.58
CA ILE A 133 -4.33 13.43 -0.83
C ILE A 133 -2.91 13.19 -1.33
N LYS A 134 -2.72 13.11 -2.66
CA LYS A 134 -1.37 12.94 -3.24
C LYS A 134 -0.45 14.10 -2.87
N SER A 135 -0.95 15.33 -2.97
CA SER A 135 -0.19 16.53 -2.58
C SER A 135 0.16 16.53 -1.09
N SER A 136 -0.75 16.10 -0.21
CA SER A 136 -0.48 15.99 1.23
C SER A 136 0.61 14.95 1.52
N ILE A 137 0.62 13.81 0.83
CA ILE A 137 1.65 12.79 1.04
C ILE A 137 3.00 13.25 0.50
N SER A 138 3.06 13.84 -0.69
CA SER A 138 4.32 14.29 -1.31
C SER A 138 4.91 15.53 -0.64
N SER A 139 4.08 16.41 -0.08
CA SER A 139 4.53 17.59 0.68
C SER A 139 4.87 17.28 2.14
N SER A 140 4.47 16.10 2.64
CA SER A 140 4.82 15.64 3.99
C SER A 140 6.32 15.40 4.08
N ARG A 141 6.92 15.88 5.18
CA ARG A 141 8.36 15.69 5.41
C ARG A 141 8.69 14.24 5.68
N LEU A 142 7.89 13.56 6.49
CA LEU A 142 8.10 12.14 6.80
C LEU A 142 7.69 11.26 5.61
N GLY A 143 6.54 11.54 4.99
CA GLY A 143 6.05 10.79 3.83
C GLY A 143 7.00 10.87 2.64
N GLY A 144 7.50 12.06 2.30
CA GLY A 144 8.46 12.25 1.21
C GLY A 144 9.76 11.47 1.41
N ILE A 145 10.32 11.46 2.63
CA ILE A 145 11.55 10.71 2.95
C ILE A 145 11.33 9.20 2.86
N LEU A 146 10.20 8.71 3.37
CA LEU A 146 9.88 7.27 3.31
C LEU A 146 9.74 6.81 1.86
N LEU A 147 9.05 7.59 1.02
CA LEU A 147 8.81 7.24 -0.38
C LEU A 147 10.06 7.31 -1.26
N ALA A 148 10.97 8.24 -0.98
CA ALA A 148 12.21 8.38 -1.75
C ALA A 148 13.08 7.10 -1.71
N ASN A 149 13.01 6.34 -0.62
CA ASN A 149 13.82 5.15 -0.40
C ASN A 149 13.15 3.84 -0.87
N THR A 150 11.95 3.90 -1.48
CA THR A 150 11.11 2.72 -1.71
C THR A 150 10.92 2.31 -3.16
N GLN A 151 11.74 2.81 -4.06
CA GLN A 151 11.65 2.54 -5.50
C GLN A 151 11.62 1.03 -5.83
N GLY A 152 12.39 0.22 -5.09
CA GLY A 152 12.38 -1.24 -5.25
C GLY A 152 11.08 -1.91 -4.77
N LEU A 153 10.45 -1.37 -3.73
CA LEU A 153 9.18 -1.84 -3.20
C LEU A 153 8.03 -1.49 -4.15
N GLU A 154 8.05 -0.27 -4.71
CA GLU A 154 7.05 0.21 -5.67
C GLU A 154 6.91 -0.72 -6.89
N LYS A 155 8.03 -1.19 -7.45
CA LYS A 155 8.02 -2.13 -8.58
C LYS A 155 7.29 -3.43 -8.24
N ASN A 156 7.51 -3.98 -7.05
CA ASN A 156 6.87 -5.22 -6.62
C ASN A 156 5.39 -5.00 -6.30
N LEU A 157 5.05 -3.88 -5.66
CA LEU A 157 3.65 -3.53 -5.38
C LEU A 157 2.87 -3.27 -6.67
N LYS A 158 3.46 -2.61 -7.67
CA LYS A 158 2.82 -2.41 -8.98
C LYS A 158 2.53 -3.75 -9.68
N LYS A 159 3.37 -4.78 -9.51
CA LYS A 159 3.09 -6.11 -10.07
C LYS A 159 1.89 -6.80 -9.41
N VAL A 160 1.69 -6.59 -8.12
CA VAL A 160 0.61 -7.21 -7.35
C VAL A 160 -0.70 -6.41 -7.50
N PHE A 161 -0.62 -5.09 -7.36
CA PHE A 161 -1.79 -4.20 -7.25
C PHE A 161 -2.09 -3.40 -8.52
N GLY A 162 -1.17 -3.34 -9.48
CA GLY A 162 -1.32 -2.53 -10.70
C GLY A 162 -2.52 -2.91 -11.54
N GLY A 163 -2.83 -4.22 -11.64
CA GLY A 163 -4.03 -4.68 -12.34
C GLY A 163 -5.30 -4.17 -11.69
N ALA A 164 -5.41 -4.23 -10.36
CA ALA A 164 -6.61 -3.80 -9.63
C ALA A 164 -6.86 -2.28 -9.81
N ILE A 165 -5.79 -1.50 -9.86
CA ILE A 165 -5.85 -0.06 -10.12
C ILE A 165 -6.42 0.21 -11.52
N THR A 166 -5.90 -0.44 -12.56
CA THR A 166 -6.39 -0.28 -13.93
C THR A 166 -7.85 -0.73 -14.07
N GLU A 167 -8.20 -1.88 -13.47
CA GLU A 167 -9.57 -2.40 -13.49
C GLU A 167 -10.56 -1.44 -12.82
N THR A 168 -10.15 -0.73 -11.76
CA THR A 168 -10.97 0.30 -11.11
C THR A 168 -11.24 1.49 -12.05
N ILE A 169 -10.22 1.94 -12.79
CA ILE A 169 -10.39 3.02 -13.79
C ILE A 169 -11.32 2.57 -14.92
N ASN A 170 -11.20 1.32 -15.36
CA ASN A 170 -12.05 0.75 -16.41
C ASN A 170 -13.52 0.58 -15.97
N PHE A 171 -13.78 0.50 -14.67
CA PHE A 171 -15.14 0.52 -14.14
C PHE A 171 -15.74 1.93 -14.13
N LEU A 172 -14.91 2.93 -13.89
CA LEU A 172 -15.33 4.35 -13.86
C LEU A 172 -15.35 4.99 -15.25
N THR A 173 -14.58 4.44 -16.20
CA THR A 173 -14.42 4.96 -17.55
C THR A 173 -14.36 3.81 -18.54
N VAL A 174 -15.02 3.95 -19.70
CA VAL A 174 -14.88 2.96 -20.76
C VAL A 174 -13.52 3.18 -21.42
N GLU A 175 -12.56 2.29 -21.16
CA GLU A 175 -11.31 2.27 -21.91
C GLU A 175 -11.65 1.98 -23.39
N PRO A 176 -11.35 2.89 -24.34
CA PRO A 176 -11.54 2.59 -25.75
C PRO A 176 -10.58 1.46 -26.11
N LYS A 177 -11.09 0.23 -26.13
CA LYS A 177 -10.36 -0.97 -26.58
C LYS A 177 -10.03 -0.94 -28.07
N SER A 178 -10.48 0.09 -28.78
CA SER A 178 -10.38 0.22 -30.22
C SER A 178 -9.43 1.36 -30.57
N SER A 179 -8.38 1.05 -31.33
CA SER A 179 -7.58 2.02 -32.08
C SER A 179 -8.31 2.50 -33.35
N GLU A 180 -9.58 2.14 -33.50
CA GLU A 180 -10.41 2.51 -34.62
C GLU A 180 -10.77 3.99 -34.51
N ILE A 181 -10.23 4.76 -35.44
CA ILE A 181 -10.57 6.16 -35.61
C ILE A 181 -11.94 6.18 -36.29
N VAL A 182 -12.98 6.47 -35.51
CA VAL A 182 -14.32 6.70 -36.06
C VAL A 182 -14.32 8.09 -36.71
N SER A 183 -14.06 8.13 -38.01
CA SER A 183 -14.25 9.36 -38.78
C SER A 183 -15.73 9.68 -38.80
N LEU A 184 -16.13 10.74 -38.09
CA LEU A 184 -17.53 11.13 -37.97
C LEU A 184 -18.12 11.64 -39.29
N ASN A 185 -17.31 11.77 -40.36
CA ASN A 185 -17.69 12.01 -41.76
C ASN A 185 -18.78 13.07 -42.00
N PHE A 186 -19.01 13.97 -41.05
CA PHE A 186 -19.96 15.05 -41.20
C PHE A 186 -19.20 16.29 -41.66
N LYS A 187 -19.74 16.97 -42.68
CA LYS A 187 -19.30 18.29 -43.11
C LYS A 187 -20.41 19.26 -42.73
N THR A 188 -20.14 20.17 -41.80
CA THR A 188 -21.10 21.22 -41.46
C THR A 188 -20.95 22.36 -42.46
N SER A 189 -22.02 22.66 -43.20
CA SER A 189 -22.06 23.75 -44.18
C SER A 189 -22.69 25.02 -43.63
N ASN A 190 -23.51 24.92 -42.58
CA ASN A 190 -24.10 26.04 -41.86
C ASN A 190 -23.64 26.00 -40.40
N PHE A 191 -22.71 26.88 -40.05
CA PHE A 191 -22.38 27.17 -38.66
C PHE A 191 -22.66 28.65 -38.39
N SER A 192 -23.16 28.94 -37.20
CA SER A 192 -23.26 30.28 -36.65
C SER A 192 -22.28 30.35 -35.51
N LEU A 193 -21.43 31.38 -35.49
CA LEU A 193 -20.59 31.63 -34.33
C LEU A 193 -21.49 32.05 -33.16
N ASP A 194 -21.29 31.45 -32.00
CA ASP A 194 -21.88 31.88 -30.72
C ASP A 194 -20.74 32.28 -29.76
N PRO A 195 -20.32 33.55 -29.81
CA PRO A 195 -19.22 34.05 -28.99
C PRO A 195 -19.53 33.98 -27.50
N THR A 196 -20.81 34.03 -27.13
CA THR A 196 -21.26 33.98 -25.73
C THR A 196 -20.96 32.62 -25.13
N ALA A 197 -21.34 31.55 -25.84
CA ALA A 197 -21.05 30.18 -25.43
C ALA A 197 -19.54 29.90 -25.40
N GLU A 198 -18.78 30.46 -26.35
CA GLU A 198 -17.32 30.34 -26.40
C GLU A 198 -16.66 31.01 -25.18
N GLN A 199 -17.14 32.19 -24.77
CA GLN A 199 -16.65 32.87 -23.57
C GLN A 199 -16.88 32.04 -22.29
N TYR A 200 -18.04 31.38 -22.17
CA TYR A 200 -18.34 30.50 -21.03
C TYR A 200 -17.46 29.24 -20.94
N MET A 201 -16.82 28.81 -22.04
CA MET A 201 -15.91 27.65 -22.01
C MET A 201 -14.52 28.00 -21.43
N PHE A 202 -14.17 29.28 -21.38
CA PHE A 202 -12.89 29.77 -20.89
C PHE A 202 -12.96 30.39 -19.47
N GLU A 203 -14.16 30.48 -18.88
CA GLU A 203 -14.38 30.75 -17.46
C GLU A 203 -14.39 29.45 -16.64
#